data_AF-A0A9W3AMM4-F1
#
_entry.id   AF-A0A9W3AMM4-F1
#
_cell.length_a   1.000
_cell.length_b   1.000
_cell.length_c   1.000
_cell.angle_alpha   90.00
_cell.angle_beta   90.00
_cell.angle_gamma   90.00
#
_symmetry.space_group_name_H-M   'P 1'
#
loop_
_entity.id
_entity.type
_entity.pdbx_description
1 polymer ?
#
loop_
_entity_poly.entity_id
_entity_poly.type
_entity_poly.pdbx_seq_one_letter_code
_entity_poly.pdbx_strand_id
1 'polypeptide(L)'
;MIGCRQWQPTNHILYHLANGMLCLGLLVPDYNYGALLLHGLMFLGFLLMSIWSWVILCAPDFFSWNFAFLILNGVQTFSLMYSIRPVKFCAELEEVYVSLFLPFRVSRHLYKRLVCPEFCTLMTLHEGEAYATQSVTRTDKLGLLISGVMHAYSNRSLLHTITEKQFIDSPEFESTSTGEEKFQVSIVAAGLCRYIFWPRQSVEYLLIKEPYLACIMKTLIGRDITNKLYALNEKVATPAGSRLDIRLPSIPGTRKQRKDLRRALAGAMGNDVQTTDHILAADTAVQTCSHEVTITQENDLDKTSDNEETDVFIPKSATVKSANFIL
;
A
#
# COMPACT_ATOMS: atom_id res chain seq x y z
N MET A 1 23.21 -52.42 -25.04
CA MET A 1 21.78 -52.58 -24.70
C MET A 1 21.68 -53.08 -23.27
N ILE A 2 21.28 -52.21 -22.34
CA ILE A 2 20.87 -52.62 -20.98
C ILE A 2 19.36 -52.44 -20.96
N GLY A 3 18.63 -53.54 -20.95
CA GLY A 3 17.17 -53.56 -20.96
C GLY A 3 16.68 -54.84 -20.30
N CYS A 4 15.79 -54.70 -19.33
CA CYS A 4 15.28 -55.84 -18.55
C CYS A 4 14.58 -56.84 -19.48
N ARG A 5 14.97 -58.12 -19.41
CA ARG A 5 14.32 -59.20 -20.16
C ARG A 5 13.18 -59.90 -19.40
N GLN A 6 12.95 -59.53 -18.15
CA GLN A 6 11.91 -60.07 -17.27
C GLN A 6 11.46 -59.01 -16.27
N TRP A 7 10.20 -59.08 -15.84
CA TRP A 7 9.66 -58.28 -14.75
C TRP A 7 10.32 -58.69 -13.42
N GLN A 8 10.89 -57.72 -12.71
CA GLN A 8 11.39 -57.87 -11.35
C GLN A 8 10.24 -57.75 -10.32
N PRO A 9 10.36 -58.33 -9.12
CA PRO A 9 9.34 -58.19 -8.07
C PRO A 9 9.16 -56.71 -7.67
N THR A 10 7.90 -56.26 -7.63
CA THR A 10 7.53 -54.84 -7.50
C THR A 10 7.77 -54.23 -6.11
N ASN A 11 7.92 -55.05 -5.07
CA ASN A 11 7.99 -54.66 -3.66
C ASN A 11 9.36 -54.06 -3.25
N HIS A 12 9.82 -53.01 -3.96
CA HIS A 12 11.06 -52.31 -3.63
C HIS A 12 10.82 -51.15 -2.66
N ILE A 13 11.77 -50.90 -1.75
CA ILE A 13 11.64 -49.83 -0.74
C ILE A 13 11.46 -48.43 -1.35
N LEU A 14 12.04 -48.18 -2.54
CA LEU A 14 11.81 -46.92 -3.29
C LEU A 14 10.33 -46.70 -3.63
N TYR A 15 9.59 -47.75 -4.00
CA TYR A 15 8.16 -47.62 -4.35
C TYR A 15 7.35 -47.22 -3.11
N HIS A 16 7.57 -47.88 -1.97
CA HIS A 16 6.88 -47.52 -0.73
C HIS A 16 7.27 -46.12 -0.22
N LEU A 17 8.55 -45.74 -0.31
CA LEU A 17 9.02 -44.40 0.04
C LEU A 17 8.40 -43.32 -0.85
N ALA A 18 8.34 -43.55 -2.17
CA ALA A 18 7.79 -42.62 -3.13
C ALA A 18 6.28 -42.40 -2.90
N ASN A 19 5.51 -43.47 -2.74
CA ASN A 19 4.09 -43.36 -2.38
C ASN A 19 3.90 -42.67 -1.02
N GLY A 20 4.78 -42.92 -0.04
CA GLY A 20 4.80 -42.20 1.23
C GLY A 20 4.97 -40.68 1.05
N MET A 21 5.88 -40.24 0.19
CA MET A 21 6.08 -38.81 -0.11
C MET A 21 4.88 -38.19 -0.85
N LEU A 22 4.26 -38.93 -1.79
CA LEU A 22 3.04 -38.49 -2.47
C LEU A 22 1.86 -38.36 -1.47
N CYS A 23 1.67 -39.33 -0.58
CA CYS A 23 0.66 -39.26 0.48
C CYS A 23 0.91 -38.10 1.45
N LEU A 24 2.17 -37.88 1.87
CA LEU A 24 2.52 -36.74 2.72
C LEU A 24 2.27 -35.41 2.01
N GLY A 25 2.52 -35.31 0.69
CA GLY A 25 2.18 -34.15 -0.13
C GLY A 25 0.68 -33.87 -0.16
N LEU A 26 -0.15 -34.91 -0.35
CA LEU A 26 -1.62 -34.79 -0.36
C LEU A 26 -2.23 -34.52 1.03
N LEU A 27 -1.48 -34.70 2.11
CA LEU A 27 -1.88 -34.41 3.50
C LEU A 27 -1.44 -33.02 3.99
N VAL A 28 -0.85 -32.20 3.11
CA VAL A 28 -0.39 -30.84 3.48
C VAL A 28 -1.59 -29.92 3.70
N PRO A 29 -1.76 -29.30 4.89
CA PRO A 29 -2.83 -28.34 5.13
C PRO A 29 -2.53 -26.97 4.48
N ASP A 30 -3.56 -26.15 4.32
CA ASP A 30 -3.42 -24.78 3.80
C ASP A 30 -2.72 -23.85 4.82
N TYR A 31 -1.43 -23.64 4.62
CA TYR A 31 -0.64 -22.62 5.34
C TYR A 31 0.24 -21.81 4.37
N ASN A 32 0.89 -20.76 4.87
CA ASN A 32 1.64 -19.77 4.06
C ASN A 32 2.75 -20.34 3.15
N TYR A 33 3.22 -21.58 3.38
CA TYR A 33 4.14 -22.30 2.49
C TYR A 33 3.61 -23.71 2.12
N GLY A 34 2.32 -23.98 2.37
CA GLY A 34 1.67 -25.28 2.13
C GLY A 34 1.76 -25.69 0.67
N ALA A 35 1.36 -24.81 -0.25
CA ALA A 35 1.50 -25.06 -1.68
C ALA A 35 2.97 -25.30 -2.13
N LEU A 36 3.96 -24.70 -1.46
CA LEU A 36 5.39 -24.97 -1.75
C LEU A 36 5.79 -26.38 -1.30
N LEU A 37 5.34 -26.80 -0.11
CA LEU A 37 5.66 -28.12 0.44
C LEU A 37 4.87 -29.24 -0.24
N LEU A 38 3.61 -28.99 -0.64
CA LEU A 38 2.81 -29.85 -1.53
C LEU A 38 3.56 -30.15 -2.82
N HIS A 39 3.89 -29.12 -3.62
CA HIS A 39 4.59 -29.34 -4.89
C HIS A 39 6.01 -29.90 -4.69
N GLY A 40 6.71 -29.52 -3.61
CA GLY A 40 8.03 -30.05 -3.28
C GLY A 40 8.03 -31.54 -2.90
N LEU A 41 7.05 -32.00 -2.10
CA LEU A 41 6.89 -33.43 -1.78
C LEU A 41 6.39 -34.23 -2.99
N MET A 42 5.49 -33.67 -3.79
CA MET A 42 5.02 -34.32 -5.02
C MET A 42 6.18 -34.45 -6.04
N PHE A 43 7.00 -33.41 -6.20
CA PHE A 43 8.24 -33.47 -7.00
C PHE A 43 9.17 -34.59 -6.51
N LEU A 44 9.44 -34.68 -5.19
CA LEU A 44 10.29 -35.73 -4.63
C LEU A 44 9.68 -37.14 -4.82
N GLY A 45 8.37 -37.28 -4.65
CA GLY A 45 7.63 -38.53 -4.89
C GLY A 45 7.74 -38.99 -6.34
N PHE A 46 7.43 -38.12 -7.30
CA PHE A 46 7.55 -38.45 -8.73
C PHE A 46 8.99 -38.71 -9.17
N LEU A 47 9.99 -38.05 -8.56
CA LEU A 47 11.41 -38.32 -8.81
C LEU A 47 11.78 -39.75 -8.41
N LEU A 48 11.36 -40.19 -7.22
CA LEU A 48 11.59 -41.54 -6.74
C LEU A 48 10.83 -42.60 -7.57
N MET A 49 9.59 -42.31 -8.01
CA MET A 49 8.84 -43.17 -8.92
C MET A 49 9.51 -43.30 -10.29
N SER A 50 10.00 -42.20 -10.88
CA SER A 50 10.73 -42.23 -12.14
C SER A 50 12.03 -43.03 -12.06
N ILE A 51 12.80 -42.88 -10.98
CA ILE A 51 14.02 -43.69 -10.75
C ILE A 51 13.67 -45.18 -10.62
N TRP A 52 12.66 -45.53 -9.82
CA TRP A 52 12.21 -46.93 -9.67
C TRP A 52 11.72 -47.52 -11.00
N SER A 53 10.93 -46.78 -11.77
CA SER A 53 10.45 -47.21 -13.09
C SER A 53 11.59 -47.46 -14.08
N TRP A 54 12.60 -46.58 -14.09
CA TRP A 54 13.73 -46.67 -15.03
C TRP A 54 14.71 -47.78 -14.67
N VAL A 55 15.06 -47.93 -13.39
CA VAL A 55 16.14 -48.82 -12.93
C VAL A 55 15.66 -50.25 -12.66
N ILE A 56 14.41 -50.43 -12.19
CA ILE A 56 13.91 -51.72 -11.69
C ILE A 56 12.77 -52.27 -12.53
N LEU A 57 11.81 -51.43 -12.94
CA LEU A 57 10.64 -51.88 -13.71
C LEU A 57 10.92 -51.97 -15.22
N CYS A 58 11.85 -51.16 -15.74
CA CYS A 58 12.12 -50.99 -17.17
C CYS A 58 10.90 -50.64 -18.03
N ALA A 59 9.85 -50.04 -17.44
CA ALA A 59 8.61 -49.67 -18.15
C ALA A 59 8.68 -48.22 -18.66
N PRO A 60 8.81 -47.97 -19.97
CA PRO A 60 8.99 -46.62 -20.51
C PRO A 60 7.74 -45.74 -20.37
N ASP A 61 6.54 -46.33 -20.48
CA ASP A 61 5.27 -45.59 -20.36
C ASP A 61 5.06 -45.08 -18.93
N PHE A 62 5.30 -45.96 -17.94
CA PHE A 62 5.20 -45.59 -16.52
C PHE A 62 6.28 -44.58 -16.12
N PHE A 63 7.50 -44.71 -16.66
CA PHE A 63 8.53 -43.68 -16.50
C PHE A 63 8.08 -42.33 -17.07
N SER A 64 7.53 -42.32 -18.29
CA SER A 64 7.16 -41.09 -19.00
C SER A 64 6.09 -40.28 -18.28
N TRP A 65 5.04 -40.94 -17.76
CA TRP A 65 4.00 -40.26 -16.98
C TRP A 65 4.52 -39.68 -15.66
N ASN A 66 5.30 -40.45 -14.89
CA ASN A 66 5.90 -39.94 -13.65
C ASN A 66 6.88 -38.79 -13.93
N PHE A 67 7.63 -38.85 -15.03
CA PHE A 67 8.56 -37.79 -15.44
C PHE A 67 7.83 -36.52 -15.91
N ALA A 68 6.67 -36.64 -16.56
CA ALA A 68 5.82 -35.48 -16.87
C ALA A 68 5.29 -34.79 -15.61
N PHE A 69 4.78 -35.56 -14.63
CA PHE A 69 4.33 -35.01 -13.35
C PHE A 69 5.48 -34.43 -12.50
N LEU A 70 6.69 -35.00 -12.61
CA LEU A 70 7.91 -34.45 -12.02
C LEU A 70 8.22 -33.06 -12.59
N ILE A 71 8.17 -32.88 -13.91
CA ILE A 71 8.39 -31.58 -14.55
C ILE A 71 7.34 -30.55 -14.11
N LEU A 72 6.05 -30.93 -14.12
CA LEU A 72 4.95 -30.04 -13.74
C LEU A 72 5.08 -29.55 -12.29
N ASN A 73 5.26 -30.46 -11.32
CA ASN A 73 5.48 -30.09 -9.92
C ASN A 73 6.80 -29.35 -9.71
N GLY A 74 7.82 -29.63 -10.53
CA GLY A 74 9.08 -28.88 -10.54
C GLY A 74 8.86 -27.43 -10.92
N VAL A 75 8.22 -27.16 -12.07
CA VAL A 75 7.91 -25.80 -12.53
C VAL A 75 7.05 -25.04 -11.51
N GLN A 76 6.05 -25.70 -10.91
CA GLN A 76 5.23 -25.12 -9.84
C GLN A 76 6.08 -24.79 -8.60
N THR A 77 6.91 -25.72 -8.12
CA THR A 77 7.82 -25.52 -6.97
C THR A 77 8.79 -24.37 -7.23
N PHE A 78 9.42 -24.30 -8.40
CA PHE A 78 10.32 -23.21 -8.77
C PHE A 78 9.59 -21.87 -8.84
N SER A 79 8.43 -21.80 -9.51
CA SER A 79 7.63 -20.58 -9.61
C SER A 79 7.20 -20.05 -8.24
N LEU A 80 6.73 -20.93 -7.35
CA LEU A 80 6.37 -20.55 -5.99
C LEU A 80 7.60 -20.15 -5.16
N MET A 81 8.73 -20.85 -5.28
CA MET A 81 9.99 -20.48 -4.62
C MET A 81 10.52 -19.11 -5.09
N TYR A 82 10.38 -18.77 -6.38
CA TYR A 82 10.69 -17.44 -6.91
C TYR A 82 9.71 -16.37 -6.39
N SER A 83 8.45 -16.72 -6.18
CA SER A 83 7.43 -15.81 -5.62
C SER A 83 7.63 -15.58 -4.10
N ILE A 84 8.09 -16.60 -3.39
CA ILE A 84 8.34 -16.62 -1.94
C ILE A 84 9.71 -16.02 -1.56
N ARG A 85 10.62 -15.81 -2.53
CA ARG A 85 11.92 -15.13 -2.33
C ARG A 85 11.74 -13.85 -1.50
N PRO A 86 12.27 -13.78 -0.26
CA PRO A 86 12.06 -12.62 0.59
C PRO A 86 12.70 -11.39 -0.04
N VAL A 87 11.94 -10.29 -0.02
CA VAL A 87 12.40 -8.98 -0.48
C VAL A 87 13.56 -8.54 0.42
N LYS A 88 14.79 -8.65 -0.08
CA LYS A 88 15.97 -8.10 0.59
C LYS A 88 16.05 -6.61 0.27
N PHE A 89 15.58 -5.78 1.18
CA PHE A 89 15.85 -4.35 1.16
C PHE A 89 17.34 -4.09 1.45
N CYS A 90 17.87 -2.95 1.02
CA CYS A 90 19.14 -2.45 1.56
C CYS A 90 18.96 -2.11 3.04
N ALA A 91 20.01 -2.24 3.87
CA ALA A 91 19.91 -2.04 5.32
C ALA A 91 19.27 -0.69 5.70
N GLU A 92 19.66 0.37 5.00
CA GLU A 92 19.14 1.73 5.18
C GLU A 92 17.61 1.84 4.92
N LEU A 93 17.08 1.05 3.97
CA LEU A 93 15.65 0.98 3.67
C LEU A 93 14.89 0.12 4.69
N GLU A 94 15.50 -0.95 5.20
CA GLU A 94 14.92 -1.75 6.29
C GLU A 94 14.82 -0.92 7.59
N GLU A 95 15.79 -0.05 7.89
CA GLU A 95 15.69 0.91 8.99
C GLU A 95 14.52 1.90 8.81
N VAL A 96 14.33 2.44 7.61
CA VAL A 96 13.18 3.31 7.28
C VAL A 96 11.87 2.54 7.43
N TYR A 97 11.80 1.28 6.98
CA TYR A 97 10.62 0.43 7.19
C TYR A 97 10.32 0.23 8.69
N VAL A 98 11.33 -0.16 9.48
CA VAL A 98 11.19 -0.45 10.92
C VAL A 98 10.82 0.82 11.72
N SER A 99 11.35 1.98 11.38
CA SER A 99 11.10 3.24 12.11
C SER A 99 9.82 3.99 11.70
N LEU A 100 9.42 3.95 10.42
CA LEU A 100 8.28 4.72 9.92
C LEU A 100 7.04 3.88 9.61
N PHE A 101 7.19 2.67 9.08
CA PHE A 101 6.07 1.91 8.48
C PHE A 101 5.61 0.72 9.35
N LEU A 102 6.53 0.05 10.04
CA LEU A 102 6.24 -1.04 10.96
C LEU A 102 5.29 -0.64 12.13
N PRO A 103 5.38 0.55 12.74
CA PRO A 103 4.46 0.97 13.80
C PRO A 103 2.98 1.02 13.35
N PHE A 104 2.74 1.29 12.07
CA PHE A 104 1.39 1.31 11.48
C PHE A 104 0.94 -0.04 10.92
N ARG A 105 1.74 -1.11 11.14
CA ARG A 105 1.53 -2.50 10.67
C ARG A 105 1.55 -2.69 9.14
N VAL A 106 2.21 -1.79 8.41
CA VAL A 106 2.38 -1.92 6.94
C VAL A 106 3.12 -3.21 6.60
N SER A 107 2.59 -4.01 5.70
CA SER A 107 3.27 -5.25 5.26
C SER A 107 4.52 -4.93 4.42
N ARG A 108 5.56 -5.78 4.52
CA ARG A 108 6.76 -5.66 3.65
C ARG A 108 6.42 -5.69 2.15
N HIS A 109 5.30 -6.29 1.75
CA HIS A 109 4.83 -6.28 0.36
C HIS A 109 4.31 -4.90 -0.10
N LEU A 110 3.60 -4.18 0.78
CA LEU A 110 3.18 -2.80 0.51
C LEU A 110 4.37 -1.82 0.53
N TYR A 111 5.28 -1.98 1.49
CA TYR A 111 6.52 -1.19 1.51
C TYR A 111 7.40 -1.47 0.28
N LYS A 112 7.46 -2.72 -0.21
CA LYS A 112 8.08 -3.04 -1.51
C LYS A 112 7.45 -2.23 -2.65
N ARG A 113 6.12 -2.17 -2.74
CA ARG A 113 5.44 -1.39 -3.80
C ARG A 113 5.80 0.10 -3.72
N LEU A 114 5.88 0.66 -2.52
CA LEU A 114 6.31 2.05 -2.30
C LEU A 114 7.76 2.31 -2.74
N VAL A 115 8.70 1.39 -2.45
CA VAL A 115 10.13 1.57 -2.74
C VAL A 115 10.60 0.70 -3.93
N CYS A 116 9.68 0.40 -4.85
CA CYS A 116 10.01 -0.20 -6.14
C CYS A 116 10.68 0.85 -7.05
N PRO A 117 11.69 0.49 -7.86
CA PRO A 117 12.33 1.40 -8.83
C PRO A 117 11.37 2.04 -9.86
N GLU A 118 10.18 1.45 -10.03
CA GLU A 118 9.07 1.95 -10.84
C GLU A 118 8.42 3.24 -10.28
N PHE A 119 8.45 3.42 -8.95
CA PHE A 119 7.80 4.53 -8.24
C PHE A 119 8.79 5.41 -7.46
N CYS A 120 10.00 4.90 -7.18
CA CYS A 120 10.92 5.46 -6.20
C CYS A 120 12.37 5.41 -6.71
N THR A 121 13.11 6.51 -6.61
CA THR A 121 14.52 6.60 -7.02
C THR A 121 15.40 6.94 -5.81
N LEU A 122 16.45 6.14 -5.59
CA LEU A 122 17.49 6.39 -4.59
C LEU A 122 18.59 7.26 -5.19
N MET A 123 18.97 8.31 -4.46
CA MET A 123 19.99 9.29 -4.86
C MET A 123 20.97 9.54 -3.71
N THR A 124 22.09 10.18 -4.04
CA THR A 124 23.12 10.59 -3.08
C THR A 124 23.56 12.01 -3.42
N LEU A 125 23.72 12.84 -2.39
CA LEU A 125 24.20 14.22 -2.47
C LEU A 125 25.48 14.35 -1.64
N HIS A 126 26.43 15.15 -2.11
CA HIS A 126 27.64 15.53 -1.38
C HIS A 126 27.45 16.84 -0.61
N GLU A 127 28.41 17.18 0.25
CA GLU A 127 28.42 18.43 1.00
C GLU A 127 28.35 19.65 0.08
N GLY A 128 27.42 20.57 0.36
CA GLY A 128 27.20 21.78 -0.43
C GLY A 128 26.34 21.60 -1.68
N GLU A 129 25.99 20.37 -2.09
CA GLU A 129 25.04 20.14 -3.18
C GLU A 129 23.60 20.48 -2.73
N ALA A 130 22.78 21.00 -3.66
CA ALA A 130 21.41 21.45 -3.38
C ALA A 130 20.36 20.46 -3.88
N TYR A 131 19.51 19.95 -2.98
CA TYR A 131 18.35 19.12 -3.33
C TYR A 131 17.25 19.91 -4.04
N ALA A 132 17.09 21.16 -3.62
CA ALA A 132 16.16 22.14 -4.17
C ALA A 132 16.73 23.56 -3.99
N THR A 133 16.54 24.42 -4.98
CA THR A 133 16.94 25.84 -4.94
C THR A 133 15.70 26.73 -4.96
N GLN A 134 15.65 27.68 -4.03
CA GLN A 134 14.56 28.65 -3.88
C GLN A 134 14.25 29.34 -5.21
N SER A 135 12.95 29.43 -5.56
CA SER A 135 12.40 29.98 -6.81
C SER A 135 12.90 29.38 -8.13
N VAL A 136 13.66 28.28 -8.09
CA VAL A 136 14.20 27.57 -9.26
C VAL A 136 13.57 26.18 -9.41
N THR A 137 13.70 25.33 -8.39
CA THR A 137 13.21 23.93 -8.41
C THR A 137 11.69 23.87 -8.27
N ARG A 138 11.02 22.99 -9.04
CA ARG A 138 9.57 22.71 -8.95
C ARG A 138 9.23 21.76 -7.78
N THR A 139 8.00 21.81 -7.28
CA THR A 139 7.49 20.93 -6.21
C THR A 139 6.86 19.63 -6.76
N ASP A 140 7.57 18.96 -7.67
CA ASP A 140 7.08 17.83 -8.48
C ASP A 140 7.41 16.42 -7.93
N LYS A 141 7.97 16.37 -6.72
CA LYS A 141 8.47 15.16 -6.04
C LYS A 141 8.26 15.24 -4.54
N LEU A 142 8.30 14.07 -3.87
CA LEU A 142 8.39 13.92 -2.42
C LEU A 142 9.71 13.21 -2.09
N GLY A 143 10.55 13.79 -1.25
CA GLY A 143 11.82 13.24 -0.79
C GLY A 143 11.78 12.77 0.68
N LEU A 144 12.47 11.68 0.99
CA LEU A 144 12.73 11.20 2.35
C LEU A 144 14.24 11.06 2.57
N LEU A 145 14.77 11.75 3.58
CA LEU A 145 16.17 11.64 3.97
C LEU A 145 16.41 10.28 4.64
N ILE A 146 17.31 9.46 4.09
CA ILE A 146 17.60 8.13 4.63
C ILE A 146 18.78 8.20 5.58
N SER A 147 19.90 8.81 5.15
CA SER A 147 21.08 9.04 5.98
C SER A 147 21.75 10.37 5.68
N GLY A 148 22.40 10.97 6.69
CA GLY A 148 23.02 12.30 6.61
C GLY A 148 22.11 13.42 7.15
N VAL A 149 22.50 14.66 6.86
CA VAL A 149 21.87 15.88 7.40
C VAL A 149 21.74 16.94 6.31
N MET A 150 20.56 17.55 6.19
CA MET A 150 20.30 18.67 5.28
C MET A 150 19.90 19.93 6.04
N HIS A 151 20.14 21.08 5.41
CA HIS A 151 19.81 22.40 5.93
C HIS A 151 18.86 23.12 4.99
N ALA A 152 17.70 23.53 5.50
CA ALA A 152 16.70 24.32 4.78
C ALA A 152 16.90 25.81 5.11
N TYR A 153 17.21 26.60 4.08
CA TYR A 153 17.45 28.04 4.16
C TYR A 153 16.33 28.82 3.49
N SER A 154 15.87 29.92 4.12
CA SER A 154 15.06 30.94 3.45
C SER A 154 15.82 32.25 3.46
N ASN A 155 16.00 32.89 2.29
CA ASN A 155 16.66 34.19 2.16
C ASN A 155 18.04 34.26 2.88
N ARG A 156 18.83 33.18 2.79
CA ARG A 156 20.14 32.95 3.46
C ARG A 156 20.10 32.72 4.98
N SER A 157 18.94 32.73 5.63
CA SER A 157 18.78 32.34 7.04
C SER A 157 18.50 30.84 7.19
N LEU A 158 19.12 30.17 8.18
CA LEU A 158 18.91 28.74 8.45
C LEU A 158 17.58 28.50 9.18
N LEU A 159 16.56 28.07 8.43
CA LEU A 159 15.22 27.82 8.94
C LEU A 159 15.20 26.58 9.84
N HIS A 160 15.49 25.39 9.29
CA HIS A 160 15.55 24.15 10.05
C HIS A 160 16.60 23.17 9.49
N THR A 161 16.98 22.22 10.34
CA THR A 161 17.82 21.09 10.00
C THR A 161 16.92 19.88 9.79
N ILE A 162 17.08 19.20 8.66
CA ILE A 162 16.37 17.96 8.33
C ILE A 162 17.34 16.81 8.62
N THR A 163 16.89 15.84 9.41
CA THR A 163 17.70 14.68 9.83
C THR A 163 17.23 13.40 9.16
N GLU A 164 17.96 12.31 9.37
CA GLU A 164 17.58 10.97 8.92
C GLU A 164 16.13 10.59 9.30
N LYS A 165 15.48 9.81 8.43
CA LYS A 165 14.11 9.31 8.55
C LYS A 165 13.03 10.41 8.64
N GLN A 166 13.34 11.65 8.23
CA GLN A 166 12.39 12.75 8.02
C GLN A 166 12.15 12.99 6.52
N PHE A 167 10.98 13.54 6.18
CA PHE A 167 10.71 13.99 4.82
C PHE A 167 11.46 15.31 4.54
N ILE A 168 11.83 15.53 3.29
CA ILE A 168 12.61 16.71 2.89
C ILE A 168 11.68 17.90 2.62
N ASP A 169 10.67 17.67 1.79
CA ASP A 169 9.78 18.63 1.13
C ASP A 169 8.29 18.33 1.38
N SER A 170 8.01 17.72 2.53
CA SER A 170 6.67 17.37 3.01
C SER A 170 5.67 18.54 3.03
N PRO A 171 6.01 19.77 3.49
CA PRO A 171 5.11 20.92 3.36
C PRO A 171 4.81 21.27 1.89
N GLU A 172 5.85 21.33 1.06
CA GLU A 172 5.77 21.72 -0.35
C GLU A 172 4.96 20.73 -1.20
N PHE A 173 5.07 19.43 -0.90
CA PHE A 173 4.34 18.37 -1.58
C PHE A 173 2.83 18.39 -1.26
N GLU A 174 2.47 18.70 -0.01
CA GLU A 174 1.08 18.78 0.46
C GLU A 174 0.43 20.13 0.07
N SER A 175 1.20 21.23 -0.02
CA SER A 175 0.67 22.55 -0.39
C SER A 175 0.28 22.67 -1.87
N THR A 176 1.07 22.09 -2.78
CA THR A 176 0.92 22.32 -4.22
C THR A 176 0.10 21.22 -4.90
N SER A 177 -1.18 21.42 -5.15
CA SER A 177 -2.03 20.41 -5.81
C SER A 177 -1.59 19.95 -7.21
N THR A 178 -0.70 20.68 -7.90
CA THR A 178 -0.33 20.46 -9.31
C THR A 178 1.17 20.21 -9.59
N GLY A 179 2.07 20.36 -8.60
CA GLY A 179 3.53 20.32 -8.81
C GLY A 179 4.09 21.41 -9.74
N GLU A 180 3.35 22.52 -9.94
CA GLU A 180 3.75 23.66 -10.79
C GLU A 180 4.47 24.77 -10.01
N GLU A 181 4.25 24.84 -8.70
CA GLU A 181 4.89 25.81 -7.83
C GLU A 181 6.39 25.51 -7.65
N LYS A 182 7.09 26.51 -7.11
CA LYS A 182 8.54 26.47 -6.91
C LYS A 182 8.86 26.51 -5.43
N PHE A 183 9.92 25.80 -5.05
CA PHE A 183 10.42 25.77 -3.68
C PHE A 183 10.62 27.19 -3.12
N GLN A 184 10.06 27.44 -1.93
CA GLN A 184 10.18 28.74 -1.23
C GLN A 184 11.45 28.81 -0.35
N VAL A 185 12.14 27.68 -0.19
CA VAL A 185 13.41 27.51 0.54
C VAL A 185 14.46 26.87 -0.36
N SER A 186 15.73 27.04 -0.03
CA SER A 186 16.83 26.27 -0.62
C SER A 186 17.24 25.18 0.36
N ILE A 187 17.29 23.93 -0.09
CA ILE A 187 17.64 22.77 0.73
C ILE A 187 19.00 22.24 0.26
N VAL A 188 20.00 22.30 1.14
CA VAL A 188 21.41 21.98 0.85
C VAL A 188 21.89 20.87 1.78
N ALA A 189 22.68 19.94 1.26
CA ALA A 189 23.30 18.88 2.05
C ALA A 189 24.47 19.42 2.90
N ALA A 190 24.45 19.12 4.20
CA ALA A 190 25.48 19.54 5.17
C ALA A 190 26.63 18.53 5.31
N GLY A 191 26.69 17.54 4.40
CA GLY A 191 27.61 16.41 4.40
C GLY A 191 27.18 15.40 3.33
N LEU A 192 27.76 14.20 3.34
CA LEU A 192 27.28 13.11 2.48
C LEU A 192 25.87 12.68 2.92
N CYS A 193 24.91 12.79 2.02
CA CYS A 193 23.48 12.52 2.27
C CYS A 193 22.94 11.49 1.28
N ARG A 194 22.15 10.53 1.76
CA ARG A 194 21.42 9.55 0.95
C ARG A 194 19.93 9.74 1.15
N TYR A 195 19.17 9.81 0.07
CA TYR A 195 17.73 10.04 0.12
C TYR A 195 17.02 9.27 -0.99
N ILE A 196 15.77 8.90 -0.76
CA ILE A 196 14.85 8.47 -1.83
C ILE A 196 13.92 9.61 -2.19
N PHE A 197 13.49 9.66 -3.44
CA PHE A 197 12.34 10.47 -3.84
C PHE A 197 11.35 9.69 -4.69
N TRP A 198 10.09 10.12 -4.61
CA TRP A 198 8.99 9.66 -5.45
C TRP A 198 8.52 10.82 -6.33
N PRO A 199 8.45 10.67 -7.67
CA PRO A 199 7.78 11.63 -8.53
C PRO A 199 6.28 11.71 -8.17
N ARG A 200 5.70 12.91 -8.21
CA ARG A 200 4.34 13.17 -7.70
C ARG A 200 3.27 12.30 -8.36
N GLN A 201 3.26 12.24 -9.69
CA GLN A 201 2.34 11.39 -10.47
C GLN A 201 2.48 9.90 -10.11
N SER A 202 3.71 9.42 -9.91
CA SER A 202 4.01 8.02 -9.58
C SER A 202 3.48 7.63 -8.20
N VAL A 203 3.69 8.47 -7.19
CA VAL A 203 3.17 8.20 -5.84
C VAL A 203 1.65 8.38 -5.77
N GLU A 204 1.08 9.40 -6.42
CA GLU A 204 -0.37 9.60 -6.47
C GLU A 204 -1.10 8.39 -7.07
N TYR A 205 -0.61 7.86 -8.20
CA TYR A 205 -1.14 6.64 -8.82
C TYR A 205 -1.07 5.44 -7.86
N LEU A 206 0.06 5.25 -7.16
CA LEU A 206 0.21 4.16 -6.19
C LEU A 206 -0.74 4.32 -5.00
N LEU A 207 -0.96 5.54 -4.50
CA LEU A 207 -1.84 5.81 -3.37
C LEU A 207 -3.33 5.67 -3.75
N ILE A 208 -3.72 5.98 -4.99
CA ILE A 208 -5.06 5.66 -5.52
C ILE A 208 -5.29 4.15 -5.56
N LYS A 209 -4.25 3.37 -5.91
CA LYS A 209 -4.30 1.91 -6.00
C LYS A 209 -4.28 1.21 -4.63
N GLU A 210 -3.72 1.84 -3.60
CA GLU A 210 -3.50 1.27 -2.27
C GLU A 210 -4.03 2.22 -1.17
N PRO A 211 -5.36 2.29 -0.93
CA PRO A 211 -5.96 3.30 -0.05
C PRO A 211 -5.49 3.23 1.42
N TYR A 212 -5.13 2.04 1.91
CA TYR A 212 -4.52 1.87 3.23
C TYR A 212 -3.11 2.48 3.30
N LEU A 213 -2.30 2.36 2.23
CA LEU A 213 -1.01 3.02 2.12
C LEU A 213 -1.17 4.54 1.99
N ALA A 214 -2.21 5.01 1.28
CA ALA A 214 -2.55 6.43 1.18
C ALA A 214 -2.84 7.07 2.54
N CYS A 215 -3.64 6.40 3.38
CA CYS A 215 -3.93 6.84 4.74
C CYS A 215 -2.65 6.99 5.59
N ILE A 216 -1.76 6.01 5.50
CA ILE A 216 -0.50 6.00 6.28
C ILE A 216 0.50 7.04 5.75
N MET A 217 0.65 7.20 4.43
CA MET A 217 1.50 8.24 3.85
C MET A 217 1.01 9.64 4.25
N LYS A 218 -0.29 9.94 4.16
CA LYS A 218 -0.86 11.21 4.65
C LYS A 218 -0.63 11.43 6.14
N THR A 219 -0.76 10.38 6.96
CA THR A 219 -0.49 10.43 8.40
C THR A 219 0.99 10.71 8.70
N LEU A 220 1.91 10.10 7.95
CA LEU A 220 3.35 10.31 8.07
C LEU A 220 3.77 11.73 7.63
N ILE A 221 3.27 12.20 6.48
CA ILE A 221 3.50 13.55 5.96
C ILE A 221 2.94 14.61 6.93
N GLY A 222 1.69 14.48 7.37
CA GLY A 222 1.08 15.42 8.33
C GLY A 222 1.82 15.47 9.68
N ARG A 223 2.33 14.33 10.17
CA ARG A 223 3.19 14.27 11.36
C ARG A 223 4.53 15.00 11.15
N ASP A 224 5.15 14.81 9.98
CA ASP A 224 6.43 15.44 9.64
C ASP A 224 6.30 16.97 9.49
N ILE A 225 5.26 17.45 8.78
CA ILE A 225 4.90 18.87 8.70
C ILE A 225 4.69 19.45 10.10
N THR A 226 3.93 18.76 10.96
CA THR A 226 3.67 19.18 12.35
C THR A 226 4.97 19.32 13.14
N ASN A 227 5.89 18.35 13.03
CA ASN A 227 7.19 18.40 13.69
C ASN A 227 8.05 19.58 13.19
N LYS A 228 8.08 19.82 11.87
CA LYS A 228 8.78 20.97 11.27
C LYS A 228 8.21 22.30 11.79
N LEU A 229 6.88 22.45 11.84
CA LEU A 229 6.24 23.65 12.37
C LEU A 229 6.59 23.90 13.85
N TYR A 230 6.61 22.87 14.70
CA TYR A 230 7.06 23.02 16.09
C TYR A 230 8.54 23.40 16.20
N ALA A 231 9.43 22.78 15.40
CA ALA A 231 10.86 23.10 15.39
C ALA A 231 11.17 24.52 14.89
N LEU A 232 10.37 25.04 13.96
CA LEU A 232 10.43 26.45 13.53
C LEU A 232 9.91 27.39 14.61
N ASN A 233 8.78 27.06 15.24
CA ASN A 233 8.16 27.89 16.26
C ASN A 233 9.06 28.06 17.52
N GLU A 234 9.79 27.02 17.92
CA GLU A 234 10.74 27.12 19.03
C GLU A 234 11.90 28.10 18.76
N LYS A 235 12.31 28.27 17.50
CA LYS A 235 13.30 29.30 17.09
C LYS A 235 12.74 30.72 17.01
N VAL A 236 11.41 30.87 16.94
CA VAL A 236 10.71 32.18 16.86
C VAL A 236 10.28 32.67 18.26
N ALA A 237 10.62 31.92 19.33
CA ALA A 237 10.43 32.36 20.71
C ALA A 237 11.11 33.73 20.95
N THR A 238 10.32 34.70 21.39
CA THR A 238 10.75 36.10 21.46
C THR A 238 11.78 36.35 22.58
N PRO A 239 12.55 37.46 22.55
CA PRO A 239 13.45 37.84 23.65
C PRO A 239 12.79 38.00 25.03
N ALA A 240 11.45 37.99 25.11
CA ALA A 240 10.66 37.98 26.34
C ALA A 240 10.41 36.56 26.91
N GLY A 241 10.97 35.50 26.31
CA GLY A 241 10.85 34.11 26.79
C GLY A 241 9.48 33.46 26.56
N SER A 242 8.55 34.14 25.88
CA SER A 242 7.22 33.61 25.60
C SER A 242 7.25 32.61 24.45
N ARG A 243 6.89 31.35 24.74
CA ARG A 243 6.63 30.33 23.72
C ARG A 243 5.25 30.60 23.11
N LEU A 244 5.17 30.75 21.79
CA LEU A 244 3.90 30.84 21.06
C LEU A 244 3.18 29.49 21.14
N ASP A 245 2.18 29.38 22.02
CA ASP A 245 1.38 28.16 22.14
C ASP A 245 0.32 28.12 21.02
N ILE A 246 0.69 27.61 19.84
CA ILE A 246 -0.18 27.48 18.65
C ILE A 246 -1.19 26.31 18.81
N ARG A 247 -1.50 25.92 20.06
CA ARG A 247 -2.66 25.07 20.32
C ARG A 247 -3.92 25.83 19.91
N LEU A 248 -4.77 25.19 19.10
CA LEU A 248 -6.12 25.70 18.86
C LEU A 248 -6.79 25.94 20.23
N PRO A 249 -7.51 27.06 20.42
CA PRO A 249 -8.14 27.37 21.69
C PRO A 249 -9.10 26.23 22.05
N SER A 250 -8.70 25.43 23.03
CA SER A 250 -9.47 24.28 23.51
C SER A 250 -10.78 24.83 24.05
N ILE A 251 -11.89 24.59 23.34
CA ILE A 251 -13.19 25.24 23.56
C ILE A 251 -13.51 25.20 25.06
N PRO A 252 -13.45 26.33 25.78
CA PRO A 252 -13.71 26.31 27.20
C PRO A 252 -15.18 25.96 27.38
N GLY A 253 -15.45 24.82 28.01
CA GLY A 253 -16.81 24.38 28.34
C GLY A 253 -17.44 25.33 29.37
N THR A 254 -17.88 26.50 28.92
CA THR A 254 -18.35 27.62 29.76
C THR A 254 -19.65 27.24 30.47
N ARG A 255 -19.49 26.57 31.61
CA ARG A 255 -20.56 26.16 32.54
C ARG A 255 -21.46 27.32 32.99
N LYS A 256 -21.02 28.57 32.75
CA LYS A 256 -21.77 29.84 32.84
C LYS A 256 -22.83 29.96 31.74
N GLN A 257 -22.44 29.88 30.47
CA GLN A 257 -23.29 30.11 29.29
C GLN A 257 -24.48 29.13 29.21
N ARG A 258 -24.30 27.90 29.73
CA ARG A 258 -25.38 26.90 29.89
C ARG A 258 -26.43 27.24 30.95
N LYS A 259 -26.14 28.17 31.89
CA LYS A 259 -27.13 28.72 32.83
C LYS A 259 -27.92 29.87 32.20
N ASP A 260 -27.25 30.72 31.43
CA ASP A 260 -27.88 31.89 30.84
C ASP A 260 -28.82 31.51 29.69
N LEU A 261 -28.45 30.51 28.86
CA LEU A 261 -29.38 29.90 27.89
C LEU A 261 -30.59 29.24 28.56
N ARG A 262 -30.42 28.57 29.72
CA ARG A 262 -31.54 28.02 30.49
C ARG A 262 -32.45 29.10 31.09
N ARG A 263 -31.90 30.27 31.45
CA ARG A 263 -32.68 31.43 31.92
C ARG A 263 -33.45 32.09 30.77
N ALA A 264 -32.85 32.23 29.59
CA ALA A 264 -33.53 32.72 28.40
C ALA A 264 -34.71 31.82 28.01
N LEU A 265 -34.50 30.49 27.99
CA LEU A 265 -35.57 29.52 27.71
C LEU A 265 -36.67 29.50 28.79
N ALA A 266 -36.30 29.62 30.07
CA ALA A 266 -37.28 29.70 31.17
C ALA A 266 -38.10 31.01 31.13
N GLY A 267 -37.52 32.10 30.63
CA GLY A 267 -38.24 33.36 30.41
C GLY A 267 -39.18 33.36 29.20
N ALA A 268 -39.11 32.33 28.34
CA ALA A 268 -39.90 32.19 27.12
C ALA A 268 -41.09 31.23 27.24
N MET A 269 -41.36 30.65 28.43
CA MET A 269 -42.49 29.75 28.68
C MET A 269 -43.28 30.17 29.93
N GLY A 270 -43.70 31.43 29.97
CA GLY A 270 -44.69 31.95 30.93
C GLY A 270 -45.92 32.42 30.17
N ASN A 271 -47.01 31.66 30.26
CA ASN A 271 -48.23 31.72 29.43
C ASN A 271 -47.96 31.25 27.98
N ASP A 272 -48.72 30.33 27.38
CA ASP A 272 -50.09 29.89 27.66
C ASP A 272 -50.25 28.36 27.91
N VAL A 273 -51.49 27.95 28.18
CA VAL A 273 -51.89 26.59 28.55
C VAL A 273 -52.71 25.94 27.43
N GLN A 274 -52.27 24.80 26.89
CA GLN A 274 -53.10 23.56 26.91
C GLN A 274 -52.35 22.27 26.52
N THR A 275 -52.78 21.18 27.17
CA THR A 275 -52.78 19.73 26.84
C THR A 275 -52.48 19.40 25.35
N THR A 276 -51.72 18.35 24.98
CA THR A 276 -51.76 16.95 25.49
C THR A 276 -50.50 16.14 25.10
N ASP A 277 -50.23 15.06 25.85
CA ASP A 277 -49.40 13.86 25.62
C ASP A 277 -48.86 13.60 24.19
N HIS A 278 -47.69 12.97 23.97
CA HIS A 278 -47.37 11.61 24.43
C HIS A 278 -45.87 11.21 24.24
N ILE A 279 -45.50 10.02 24.74
CA ILE A 279 -44.27 9.21 24.45
C ILE A 279 -42.96 9.63 25.16
N LEU A 280 -42.75 8.94 26.28
CA LEU A 280 -41.48 8.55 26.90
C LEU A 280 -40.74 7.49 26.05
N ALA A 281 -39.42 7.60 25.84
CA ALA A 281 -38.46 6.47 25.85
C ALA A 281 -36.98 6.89 25.68
N ALA A 282 -36.10 6.03 26.23
CA ALA A 282 -34.66 5.80 26.01
C ALA A 282 -33.85 6.71 25.05
N ASP A 283 -32.68 7.25 25.41
CA ASP A 283 -31.43 6.73 26.02
C ASP A 283 -30.31 6.38 25.02
N THR A 284 -29.13 6.96 25.31
CA THR A 284 -27.80 6.33 25.32
C THR A 284 -27.42 5.33 24.22
N ALA A 285 -26.66 5.82 23.22
CA ALA A 285 -25.42 5.20 22.75
C ALA A 285 -24.53 6.20 21.98
N VAL A 286 -23.22 6.16 22.18
CA VAL A 286 -22.22 6.80 21.30
C VAL A 286 -21.43 5.68 20.63
N GLN A 287 -21.67 5.46 19.33
CA GLN A 287 -21.06 4.38 18.57
C GLN A 287 -20.17 4.93 17.45
N THR A 288 -18.96 4.37 17.36
CA THR A 288 -17.91 4.66 16.39
C THR A 288 -18.37 4.69 14.93
N CYS A 289 -18.14 5.81 14.22
CA CYS A 289 -18.30 5.85 12.76
C CYS A 289 -17.18 5.06 12.06
N SER A 290 -17.55 3.95 11.42
CA SER A 290 -16.77 3.31 10.37
C SER A 290 -17.60 3.39 9.09
N HIS A 291 -17.08 4.03 8.04
CA HIS A 291 -17.78 4.10 6.74
C HIS A 291 -17.28 3.00 5.82
N GLU A 292 -18.09 1.95 5.68
CA GLU A 292 -18.03 0.99 4.59
C GLU A 292 -18.95 1.48 3.47
N VAL A 293 -18.47 1.45 2.22
CA VAL A 293 -19.21 1.95 1.04
C VAL A 293 -19.56 0.76 0.15
N THR A 294 -20.76 0.23 0.35
CA THR A 294 -21.33 -0.82 -0.50
C THR A 294 -22.13 -0.17 -1.63
N ILE A 295 -21.83 -0.56 -2.88
CA ILE A 295 -22.54 -0.10 -4.06
C ILE A 295 -23.74 -1.01 -4.32
N THR A 296 -24.93 -0.44 -4.44
CA THR A 296 -26.13 -1.12 -4.96
C THR A 296 -26.55 -0.46 -6.27
N GLN A 297 -26.79 -1.28 -7.30
CA GLN A 297 -27.45 -0.84 -8.53
C GLN A 297 -28.96 -0.73 -8.29
N GLU A 298 -29.60 0.25 -8.92
CA GLU A 298 -31.04 0.21 -9.20
C GLU A 298 -31.27 0.85 -10.59
N ASN A 299 -32.35 0.45 -11.26
CA ASN A 299 -32.57 0.65 -12.69
C ASN A 299 -33.97 1.27 -12.94
N ASP A 300 -34.30 1.53 -14.20
CA ASP A 300 -35.63 1.89 -14.73
C ASP A 300 -36.10 3.35 -14.43
N LEU A 301 -36.20 4.23 -15.44
CA LEU A 301 -37.34 4.50 -16.36
C LEU A 301 -38.44 5.40 -15.72
N ASP A 302 -39.08 6.37 -16.40
CA ASP A 302 -39.15 6.77 -17.83
C ASP A 302 -39.81 8.18 -17.99
N LYS A 303 -39.77 8.79 -19.21
CA LYS A 303 -40.55 9.97 -19.72
C LYS A 303 -40.25 11.34 -19.07
N THR A 304 -40.26 12.51 -19.75
CA THR A 304 -40.53 12.96 -21.15
C THR A 304 -39.82 14.33 -21.37
N SER A 305 -39.81 15.06 -22.50
CA SER A 305 -40.43 14.97 -23.86
C SER A 305 -39.73 15.90 -24.87
N ASP A 306 -39.44 15.36 -26.06
CA ASP A 306 -39.72 15.89 -27.41
C ASP A 306 -39.03 17.16 -27.98
N ASN A 307 -39.11 17.24 -29.33
CA ASN A 307 -38.59 18.25 -30.28
C ASN A 307 -37.06 18.22 -30.53
N GLU A 308 -36.54 18.28 -31.76
CA GLU A 308 -37.20 18.30 -33.09
C GLU A 308 -36.33 17.61 -34.17
N GLU A 309 -36.92 17.36 -35.34
CA GLU A 309 -36.44 16.45 -36.38
C GLU A 309 -35.57 17.13 -37.45
N THR A 310 -34.53 16.46 -37.93
CA THR A 310 -34.09 16.56 -39.34
C THR A 310 -33.29 15.31 -39.73
N ASP A 311 -33.59 14.77 -40.90
CA ASP A 311 -33.31 13.37 -41.26
C ASP A 311 -32.35 13.24 -42.48
N VAL A 312 -32.08 11.99 -42.89
CA VAL A 312 -31.83 11.51 -44.27
C VAL A 312 -30.41 10.97 -44.60
N PHE A 313 -30.44 9.76 -45.19
CA PHE A 313 -29.44 9.03 -46.01
C PHE A 313 -28.34 8.14 -45.39
N ILE A 314 -28.77 6.95 -44.98
CA ILE A 314 -28.09 5.63 -45.11
C ILE A 314 -28.74 4.94 -46.35
N PRO A 315 -28.05 4.22 -47.29
CA PRO A 315 -27.40 2.93 -46.99
C PRO A 315 -26.23 2.42 -47.89
N LYS A 316 -25.43 1.46 -47.36
CA LYS A 316 -25.38 0.06 -47.88
C LYS A 316 -24.55 -0.91 -47.02
N SER A 317 -24.89 -2.19 -47.13
CA SER A 317 -24.43 -3.34 -46.31
C SER A 317 -23.20 -4.07 -46.90
N ALA A 318 -22.37 -4.68 -46.04
CA ALA A 318 -21.51 -5.81 -46.40
C ALA A 318 -21.15 -6.72 -45.19
N THR A 319 -21.76 -7.91 -45.20
CA THR A 319 -21.89 -8.98 -44.21
C THR A 319 -20.63 -9.85 -43.90
N VAL A 320 -20.67 -10.59 -42.77
CA VAL A 320 -19.94 -11.84 -42.37
C VAL A 320 -18.39 -11.91 -42.33
N LYS A 321 -17.82 -12.25 -41.15
CA LYS A 321 -17.52 -13.67 -40.77
C LYS A 321 -17.13 -13.87 -39.30
N SER A 322 -17.40 -15.08 -38.81
CA SER A 322 -17.00 -15.62 -37.49
C SER A 322 -15.93 -16.71 -37.67
N ALA A 323 -15.07 -16.89 -36.66
CA ALA A 323 -14.28 -18.10 -36.46
C ALA A 323 -14.06 -18.34 -34.95
N ASN A 324 -14.69 -19.37 -34.40
CA ASN A 324 -14.28 -19.93 -33.10
C ASN A 324 -13.00 -20.73 -33.27
N PHE A 325 -12.18 -20.80 -32.22
CA PHE A 325 -11.32 -21.96 -32.03
C PHE A 325 -11.30 -22.38 -30.55
N ILE A 326 -11.55 -23.66 -30.31
CA ILE A 326 -11.47 -24.31 -29.01
C ILE A 326 -10.42 -25.42 -29.15
N LEU A 327 -9.46 -25.45 -28.24
CA LEU A 327 -8.74 -26.64 -27.79
C LEU A 327 -8.08 -26.36 -26.43
#